data_AF-A0A1C7NPP4-F1
#
_entry.id   AF-A0A1C7NPP4-F1
#
_cell.length_a   1.000
_cell.length_b   1.000
_cell.length_c   1.000
_cell.angle_alpha   90.00
_cell.angle_beta   90.00
_cell.angle_gamma   90.00
#
_symmetry.space_group_name_H-M   'P 1'
#
loop_
_entity.id
_entity.type
_entity.pdbx_description
1 polymer ?
#
loop_
_entity_poly.entity_id
_entity_poly.type
_entity_poly.pdbx_seq_one_letter_code
_entity_poly.pdbx_strand_id
1 'polypeptide(L)'
;MEAHEHVMQHLNEEFKKVDKAFQSHQLGVFGKDTDRLFKELDIIRRKQIDLASEHVSLESIHDIPLSKSNQTTATTSDRQFEKKEIMLKSMMAKLDDLTQAMERFKQISKT
;
A
#
# COMPACT_ATOMS: atom_id res chain seq x y z
N MET A 1 -4.00 -2.60 -35.01
CA MET A 1 -2.94 -2.13 -34.11
C MET A 1 -3.11 -0.64 -33.84
N GLU A 2 -3.26 0.20 -34.87
CA GLU A 2 -3.47 1.66 -34.74
C GLU A 2 -4.66 2.08 -33.87
N ALA A 3 -5.82 1.41 -33.97
CA ALA A 3 -6.97 1.72 -33.12
C ALA A 3 -6.70 1.49 -31.61
N HIS A 4 -5.89 0.48 -31.28
CA HIS A 4 -5.49 0.22 -29.89
C HIS A 4 -4.51 1.29 -29.40
N GLU A 5 -3.57 1.70 -30.24
CA GLU A 5 -2.57 2.73 -29.94
C GLU A 5 -3.22 4.10 -29.73
N HIS A 6 -4.22 4.45 -30.56
CA HIS A 6 -4.98 5.69 -30.44
C HIS A 6 -5.86 5.72 -29.18
N VAL A 7 -6.45 4.57 -28.80
CA VAL A 7 -7.18 4.43 -27.53
C VAL A 7 -6.22 4.60 -26.35
N MET A 8 -5.04 4.00 -26.40
CA MET A 8 -4.04 4.12 -25.32
C MET A 8 -3.51 5.54 -25.19
N GLN A 9 -3.27 6.25 -26.30
CA GLN A 9 -2.90 7.67 -26.28
C GLN A 9 -3.98 8.53 -25.64
N HIS A 10 -5.24 8.36 -26.06
CA HIS A 10 -6.35 9.11 -25.50
C HIS A 10 -6.53 8.86 -24.00
N LEU A 11 -6.46 7.58 -23.58
CA LEU A 11 -6.55 7.20 -22.18
C LEU A 11 -5.43 7.84 -21.34
N ASN A 12 -4.21 7.85 -21.86
CA ASN A 12 -3.05 8.44 -21.20
C ASN A 12 -3.17 9.98 -21.07
N GLU A 13 -3.78 10.64 -22.05
CA GLU A 13 -4.09 12.07 -21.97
C GLU A 13 -5.16 12.37 -20.91
N GLU A 14 -6.21 11.56 -20.84
CA GLU A 14 -7.24 11.68 -19.80
C GLU A 14 -6.66 11.44 -18.40
N PHE A 15 -5.78 10.44 -18.23
CA PHE A 15 -5.06 10.24 -16.96
C PHE A 15 -4.20 11.45 -16.57
N LYS A 16 -3.44 12.02 -17.51
CA LYS A 16 -2.66 13.24 -17.24
C LYS A 16 -3.53 14.43 -16.81
N LYS A 17 -4.73 14.57 -17.38
CA LYS A 17 -5.69 15.61 -16.96
C LYS A 17 -6.17 15.39 -15.54
N VAL A 18 -6.50 14.14 -15.19
CA VAL A 18 -6.91 13.76 -13.83
C VAL A 18 -5.78 13.99 -12.83
N ASP A 19 -4.55 13.58 -13.14
CA ASP A 19 -3.38 13.79 -12.28
C ASP A 19 -3.13 15.28 -12.03
N LYS A 20 -3.23 16.11 -13.07
CA LYS A 20 -3.06 17.56 -12.96
C LYS A 20 -4.16 18.18 -12.09
N ALA A 21 -5.42 17.77 -12.28
CA ALA A 21 -6.55 18.24 -11.48
C ALA A 21 -6.47 17.80 -10.01
N PHE A 22 -5.93 16.60 -9.74
CA PHE A 22 -5.65 16.13 -8.38
C PHE A 22 -4.56 16.97 -7.71
N GLN A 23 -3.45 17.24 -8.42
CA GLN A 23 -2.38 18.10 -7.92
C GLN A 23 -2.85 19.54 -7.63
N SER A 24 -3.76 20.07 -8.47
CA SER A 24 -4.31 21.41 -8.29
C SER A 24 -5.51 21.50 -7.35
N HIS A 25 -5.96 20.38 -6.74
CA HIS A 25 -7.16 20.32 -5.89
C HIS A 25 -8.44 20.83 -6.60
N GLN A 26 -8.56 20.55 -7.90
CA GLN A 26 -9.67 20.97 -8.75
C GLN A 26 -10.47 19.78 -9.28
N LEU A 27 -10.60 18.68 -8.53
CA LEU A 27 -11.38 17.53 -8.98
C LEU A 27 -12.89 17.75 -8.87
N GLY A 28 -13.35 18.86 -8.30
CA GLY A 28 -14.76 19.26 -8.32
C GLY A 28 -15.41 19.25 -9.71
N VAL A 29 -14.63 19.38 -10.80
CA VAL A 29 -15.10 19.26 -12.19
C VAL A 29 -15.62 17.85 -12.53
N PHE A 30 -15.25 16.84 -11.74
CA PHE A 30 -15.66 15.45 -11.88
C PHE A 30 -16.75 15.05 -10.87
N GLY A 31 -17.29 16.00 -10.10
CA GLY A 31 -18.29 15.74 -9.06
C GLY A 31 -17.97 16.38 -7.72
N LYS A 32 -19.00 16.61 -6.90
CA LYS A 32 -18.91 17.40 -5.66
C LYS A 32 -17.98 16.78 -4.61
N ASP A 33 -17.84 15.45 -4.60
CA ASP A 33 -17.06 14.70 -3.62
C ASP A 33 -15.77 14.10 -4.19
N THR A 34 -15.43 14.41 -5.44
CA THR A 34 -14.33 13.74 -6.15
C THR A 34 -12.97 14.07 -5.55
N ASP A 35 -12.73 15.30 -5.08
CA ASP A 35 -11.50 15.66 -4.35
C ASP A 35 -11.33 14.83 -3.07
N ARG A 36 -12.43 14.55 -2.37
CA ARG A 36 -12.41 13.74 -1.15
C ARG A 36 -12.15 12.27 -1.45
N LEU A 37 -12.79 11.73 -2.50
CA LEU A 37 -12.60 10.35 -2.94
C LEU A 37 -11.15 10.07 -3.36
N PHE A 38 -10.55 10.95 -4.15
CA PHE A 38 -9.17 10.78 -4.60
C PHE A 38 -8.16 10.90 -3.44
N LYS A 39 -8.41 11.78 -2.47
CA LYS A 39 -7.59 11.86 -1.26
C LYS A 39 -7.64 10.56 -0.44
N GLU A 40 -8.83 10.01 -0.23
CA GLU A 40 -8.99 8.73 0.48
C GLU A 40 -8.38 7.55 -0.29
N LEU A 41 -8.48 7.54 -1.63
CA LEU A 41 -7.80 6.57 -2.48
C LEU A 41 -6.27 6.66 -2.36
N ASP A 42 -5.70 7.86 -2.36
CA ASP A 42 -4.26 8.04 -2.20
C ASP A 42 -3.79 7.59 -0.81
N ILE A 43 -4.59 7.84 0.24
CA ILE A 43 -4.31 7.31 1.60
C ILE A 43 -4.28 5.78 1.59
N ILE A 44 -5.27 5.12 0.99
CA ILE A 44 -5.32 3.65 0.85
C ILE A 44 -4.10 3.14 0.09
N ARG A 45 -3.77 3.76 -1.05
CA ARG A 45 -2.63 3.38 -1.89
C ARG A 45 -1.30 3.47 -1.11
N ARG A 46 -1.07 4.54 -0.38
CA ARG A 46 0.16 4.71 0.43
C ARG A 46 0.25 3.62 1.50
N LYS A 47 -0.83 3.35 2.23
CA LYS A 47 -0.88 2.26 3.23
C LYS A 47 -0.58 0.89 2.62
N GLN A 48 -1.11 0.60 1.44
CA GLN A 48 -0.81 -0.65 0.72
C GLN A 48 0.66 -0.77 0.32
N ILE A 49 1.28 0.32 -0.16
CA ILE A 49 2.71 0.35 -0.50
C ILE A 49 3.56 0.13 0.76
N ASP A 50 3.25 0.81 1.86
CA ASP A 50 3.97 0.67 3.13
C ASP A 50 3.89 -0.78 3.66
N LEU A 51 2.69 -1.38 3.63
CA LEU A 51 2.50 -2.79 4.00
C LEU A 51 3.29 -3.75 3.11
N ALA A 52 3.28 -3.54 1.79
CA ALA A 52 4.04 -4.36 0.86
C ALA A 52 5.56 -4.25 1.11
N SER A 53 6.05 -3.04 1.37
CA SER A 53 7.46 -2.81 1.71
C SER A 53 7.86 -3.53 3.00
N GLU A 54 7.00 -3.52 4.03
CA GLU A 54 7.25 -4.22 5.29
C GLU A 54 7.17 -5.73 5.14
N HIS A 55 6.23 -6.23 4.32
CA HIS A 55 6.13 -7.65 4.00
C HIS A 55 7.42 -8.16 3.33
N VAL A 56 7.92 -7.47 2.30
CA VAL A 56 9.19 -7.80 1.66
C VAL A 56 10.35 -7.74 2.66
N SER A 57 10.35 -6.75 3.55
CA SER A 57 11.37 -6.63 4.59
C SER A 57 11.33 -7.81 5.57
N LEU A 58 10.14 -8.27 5.95
CA LEU A 58 9.95 -9.41 6.84
C LEU A 58 10.42 -10.72 6.19
N GLU A 59 10.07 -10.95 4.92
CA GLU A 59 10.52 -12.10 4.14
C GLU A 59 12.05 -12.09 3.92
N SER A 60 12.65 -10.90 3.81
CA SER A 60 14.11 -10.76 3.63
C SER A 60 14.93 -11.10 4.88
N ILE A 61 14.30 -11.18 6.06
CA ILE A 61 14.97 -11.67 7.28
C ILE A 61 15.18 -13.16 7.09
N HIS A 62 16.40 -13.52 6.67
CA HIS A 62 16.85 -14.89 6.42
C HIS A 62 16.24 -15.88 7.40
N ASP A 63 15.61 -16.92 6.86
CA ASP A 63 15.17 -18.03 7.67
C ASP A 63 16.37 -18.69 8.33
N ILE A 64 16.25 -18.92 9.63
CA ILE A 64 17.26 -19.56 10.45
C ILE A 64 17.59 -20.90 9.76
N PRO A 65 18.83 -21.14 9.33
CA PRO A 65 19.20 -22.44 8.81
C PRO A 65 18.90 -23.47 9.90
N LEU A 66 18.06 -24.45 9.60
CA LEU A 66 17.74 -25.58 10.48
C LEU A 66 18.97 -26.50 10.73
N SER A 67 20.20 -26.01 10.51
CA SER A 67 21.42 -26.74 10.73
C SER A 67 21.77 -26.76 12.22
N LYS A 68 21.47 -27.92 12.80
CA LYS A 68 22.07 -28.44 14.03
C LYS A 68 23.57 -28.13 14.08
N SER A 69 24.02 -27.13 14.83
CA SER A 69 25.23 -27.21 15.67
C SER A 69 25.54 -25.89 16.37
N ASN A 70 26.00 -26.03 17.63
CA ASN A 70 26.80 -25.11 18.43
C ASN A 70 26.03 -24.03 19.23
N GLN A 71 26.22 -24.12 20.56
CA GLN A 71 25.55 -23.42 21.66
C GLN A 71 25.70 -21.88 21.70
N THR A 72 26.26 -21.23 20.67
CA THR A 72 26.36 -19.77 20.56
C THR A 72 25.29 -19.16 19.64
N THR A 73 24.50 -19.97 18.94
CA THR A 73 23.49 -19.55 17.94
C THR A 73 22.11 -19.22 18.52
N ALA A 74 21.78 -19.70 19.72
CA ALA A 74 20.46 -19.53 20.34
C ALA A 74 20.08 -18.05 20.53
N THR A 75 20.99 -17.22 21.03
CA THR A 75 20.73 -15.79 21.29
C THR A 75 20.53 -14.95 20.02
N THR A 76 21.11 -15.38 18.89
CA THR A 76 20.95 -14.68 17.61
C THR A 76 19.62 -15.07 16.95
N SER A 77 19.25 -16.35 17.05
CA SER A 77 17.95 -16.88 16.63
C SER A 77 16.81 -16.21 17.41
N ASP A 78 16.90 -16.12 18.73
CA ASP A 78 15.86 -15.51 19.57
C ASP A 78 15.64 -14.03 19.24
N ARG A 79 16.73 -13.28 19.00
CA ARG A 79 16.64 -11.88 18.57
C ARG A 79 16.00 -11.72 17.18
N GLN A 80 16.24 -12.65 16.26
CA GLN A 80 15.59 -12.64 14.95
C GLN A 80 14.10 -12.96 15.07
N PHE A 81 13.72 -13.93 15.91
CA PHE A 81 12.32 -14.23 16.21
C PHE A 81 11.59 -13.05 16.85
N GLU A 82 12.19 -12.42 17.86
CA GLU A 82 11.61 -11.23 18.51
C GLU A 82 11.45 -10.07 17.52
N LYS A 83 12.43 -9.86 16.64
CA LYS A 83 12.33 -8.87 15.56
C LYS A 83 11.20 -9.20 14.58
N LYS A 84 11.07 -10.46 14.15
CA LYS A 84 9.97 -10.91 13.29
C LYS A 84 8.62 -10.73 13.98
N GLU A 85 8.51 -11.03 15.27
CA GLU A 85 7.28 -10.85 16.07
C GLU A 85 6.86 -9.37 16.15
N ILE A 86 7.79 -8.46 16.45
CA ILE A 86 7.53 -7.02 16.50
C ILE A 86 7.05 -6.51 15.14
N MET A 87 7.73 -6.92 14.06
CA MET A 87 7.35 -6.54 12.70
C MET A 87 5.98 -7.09 12.30
N LEU A 88 5.67 -8.34 12.65
CA LEU A 88 4.34 -8.93 12.42
C LEU A 88 3.24 -8.18 13.16
N LYS A 89 3.44 -7.85 14.45
CA LYS A 89 2.47 -7.06 15.23
C LYS A 89 2.25 -5.68 14.61
N SER A 90 3.31 -5.03 14.14
CA SER A 90 3.21 -3.74 13.45
C SER A 90 2.42 -3.85 12.14
N MET A 91 2.69 -4.88 11.35
CA MET A 91 1.99 -5.13 10.09
C MET A 91 0.50 -5.43 10.31
N MET A 92 0.15 -6.18 11.36
CA MET A 92 -1.26 -6.42 11.75
C MET A 92 -1.98 -5.11 12.10
N ALA A 93 -1.36 -4.25 12.91
CA ALA A 93 -1.96 -2.95 13.25
C ALA A 93 -2.17 -2.06 12.01
N LYS A 94 -1.25 -2.11 11.05
CA LYS A 94 -1.38 -1.39 9.77
C LYS A 94 -2.44 -1.98 8.85
N LEU A 95 -2.66 -3.30 8.88
CA LEU A 95 -3.77 -3.94 8.17
C LEU A 95 -5.13 -3.51 8.73
N ASP A 96 -5.26 -3.39 10.06
CA ASP A 96 -6.47 -2.87 10.70
C ASP A 96 -6.73 -1.41 10.29
N ASP A 97 -5.70 -0.58 10.28
CA ASP A 97 -5.78 0.83 9.85
C ASP A 97 -6.10 0.98 8.34
N LEU A 98 -5.52 0.12 7.49
CA LEU A 98 -5.92 0.02 6.08
C LEU A 98 -7.39 -0.37 5.93
N THR A 99 -7.87 -1.34 6.70
CA THR A 99 -9.27 -1.78 6.69
C THR A 99 -10.20 -0.63 7.06
N GLN A 100 -9.85 0.17 8.07
CA GLN A 100 -10.60 1.36 8.45
C GLN A 100 -10.59 2.45 7.37
N ALA A 101 -9.47 2.65 6.67
CA ALA A 101 -9.39 3.57 5.54
C ALA A 101 -10.29 3.11 4.37
N MET A 102 -10.29 1.81 4.05
CA MET A 102 -11.15 1.24 3.02
C MET A 102 -12.63 1.35 3.36
N GLU A 103 -13.04 1.12 4.62
CA GLU A 103 -14.44 1.30 5.02
C GLU A 103 -14.85 2.78 4.95
N ARG A 104 -13.98 3.72 5.37
CA ARG A 104 -14.24 5.16 5.19
C ARG A 104 -14.44 5.54 3.73
N PHE A 105 -13.56 5.07 2.84
CA PHE A 105 -13.68 5.31 1.41
C PHE A 105 -15.01 4.80 0.85
N LYS A 106 -15.39 3.57 1.21
CA LYS A 106 -16.67 2.95 0.81
C LYS A 106 -17.90 3.73 1.29
N GLN A 107 -17.84 4.38 2.45
CA GLN A 107 -18.95 5.22 2.92
C GLN A 107 -19.05 6.50 2.09
N ILE A 108 -17.92 7.12 1.74
CA ILE A 108 -17.86 8.36 0.96
C ILE A 108 -18.22 8.12 -0.51
N SER A 109 -17.94 6.93 -1.05
CA SER A 109 -18.26 6.57 -2.44
C SER A 109 -19.72 6.21 -2.68
N LYS A 110 -20.55 6.12 -1.62
CA LYS A 110 -21.98 5.81 -1.71
C LYS A 110 -22.86 7.07 -1.74
N THR A 111 -22.30 8.22 -1.42
CA THR A 111 -22.94 9.55 -1.52
C THR A 111 -22.91 10.06 -2.94
#